data_AF-A0A7C3XWR0-F1
#
_entry.id   AF-A0A7C3XWR0-F1
#
_cell.length_a   1.000
_cell.length_b   1.000
_cell.length_c   1.000
_cell.angle_alpha   90.00
_cell.angle_beta   90.00
_cell.angle_gamma   90.00
#
_symmetry.space_group_name_H-M   'P 1'
#
loop_
_entity.id
_entity.type
_entity.pdbx_description
1 polymer ?
#
loop_
_entity_poly.entity_id
_entity_poly.type
_entity_poly.pdbx_seq_one_letter_code
_entity_poly.pdbx_strand_id
1 'polypeptide(L)' 'GYSKEYPIERMLRDSRGWPLAGGTVQIQRINIAAAMLGRRFSQR' A
#
# COMPACT_ATOMS: atom_id res chain seq x y z
N GLY A 1 -13.75 20.08 7.84
CA GLY A 1 -12.30 19.84 7.88
C GLY A 1 -11.83 19.39 6.53
N TYR A 2 -10.74 19.99 6.03
CA TYR A 2 -10.28 20.07 4.63
C TYR A 2 -11.25 20.80 3.67
N SER A 3 -10.73 21.81 2.97
CA SER A 3 -11.49 22.58 1.96
C SER A 3 -11.66 21.74 0.69
N LYS A 4 -12.89 21.68 0.16
CA LYS A 4 -13.21 21.02 -1.11
C LYS A 4 -12.81 21.84 -2.34
N GLU A 5 -12.43 23.10 -2.14
CA GLU A 5 -12.04 24.02 -3.21
C GLU A 5 -10.65 23.69 -3.78
N TYR A 6 -9.84 22.95 -3.01
CA TYR A 6 -8.49 22.57 -3.41
C TYR A 6 -8.45 21.09 -3.83
N PRO A 7 -7.78 20.75 -4.95
CA PRO A 7 -7.74 19.40 -5.49
C PRO A 7 -7.06 18.38 -4.55
N ILE A 8 -6.26 18.86 -3.58
CA ILE A 8 -5.54 18.04 -2.60
C ILE A 8 -6.48 17.14 -1.79
N GLU A 9 -7.68 17.61 -1.46
CA GLU A 9 -8.66 16.81 -0.70
C GLU A 9 -9.07 15.55 -1.48
N ARG A 10 -9.34 15.73 -2.78
CA ARG A 10 -9.68 14.62 -3.68
C ARG A 10 -8.48 13.69 -3.88
N MET A 11 -7.29 14.23 -4.12
CA MET A 11 -6.07 13.43 -4.30
C MET A 11 -5.77 12.57 -3.07
N LEU A 12 -5.97 13.11 -1.86
CA LEU A 12 -5.81 12.36 -0.62
C LEU A 12 -6.86 11.25 -0.46
N ARG A 13 -8.10 11.48 -0.91
CA ARG A 13 -9.15 10.46 -0.85
C ARG A 13 -8.85 9.32 -1.82
N ASP A 14 -8.48 9.66 -3.04
CA ASP A 14 -8.14 8.70 -4.10
C ASP A 14 -6.89 7.91 -3.72
N SER A 15 -5.95 8.51 -2.98
CA SER A 15 -4.69 7.85 -2.64
C SER A 15 -4.83 6.67 -1.66
N ARG A 16 -5.94 6.60 -0.90
CA ARG A 16 -6.18 5.56 0.11
C ARG A 16 -6.27 4.15 -0.45
N GLY A 17 -6.62 4.00 -1.74
CA GLY A 17 -6.69 2.70 -2.39
C GLY A 17 -5.34 2.14 -2.84
N TRP A 18 -4.33 3.00 -3.05
CA TRP A 18 -3.02 2.57 -3.56
C TRP A 18 -2.28 1.56 -2.68
N PRO A 19 -2.31 1.65 -1.33
CA PRO A 19 -1.69 0.65 -0.48
C PRO A 19 -2.28 -0.76 -0.58
N LEU A 20 -3.42 -0.93 -1.26
CA LEU A 20 -4.09 -2.21 -1.52
C LEU A 20 -3.92 -2.67 -2.97
N ALA A 21 -3.87 -1.72 -3.91
CA ALA A 21 -3.75 -2.00 -5.34
C ALA A 21 -2.41 -2.69 -5.65
N GLY A 22 -2.47 -3.91 -6.18
CA GLY A 22 -1.27 -4.71 -6.49
C GLY A 22 -0.69 -5.50 -5.31
N GLY A 23 -1.38 -5.51 -4.16
CA GLY A 23 -0.96 -6.23 -2.96
C GLY A 23 -0.78 -5.28 -1.79
N THR A 24 -1.20 -5.70 -0.60
CA THR A 24 -1.09 -4.83 0.57
C THR A 24 0.36 -4.53 0.92
N VAL A 25 0.63 -3.41 1.57
CA VAL A 25 1.98 -3.07 2.09
C VAL A 25 2.56 -4.18 2.98
N GLN A 26 1.72 -4.97 3.65
CA GLN A 26 2.16 -6.15 4.40
C GLN A 26 2.71 -7.25 3.48
N ILE A 27 2.00 -7.57 2.40
CA ILE A 27 2.41 -8.56 1.40
C ILE A 27 3.71 -8.14 0.71
N GLN A 28 3.82 -6.86 0.34
CA GLN A 28 5.01 -6.35 -0.32
C GLN A 28 6.24 -6.45 0.58
N ARG A 29 6.12 -6.16 1.87
CA ARG A 29 7.21 -6.36 2.84
C ARG A 29 7.62 -7.82 2.95
N ILE A 30 6.67 -8.74 2.97
CA ILE A 30 6.95 -10.18 2.97
C ILE A 30 7.71 -10.60 1.71
N ASN A 31 7.29 -10.11 0.54
CA ASN A 31 7.95 -10.41 -0.74
C ASN A 31 9.38 -9.88 -0.77
N ILE A 32 9.61 -8.66 -0.28
CA ILE A 32 10.97 -8.08 -0.16
C ILE A 32 11.82 -8.94 0.77
N ALA A 33 11.31 -9.27 1.96
CA ALA A 33 12.03 -10.14 2.90
C ALA A 33 12.32 -11.53 2.31
N ALA A 34 11.38 -12.09 1.55
CA ALA A 34 11.54 -13.38 0.88
C ALA A 34 12.65 -13.35 -0.18
N ALA A 35 12.71 -12.27 -0.97
CA ALA A 35 13.75 -12.05 -1.96
C ALA A 35 15.13 -11.86 -1.31
N MET A 36 15.20 -11.14 -0.19
CA MET A 36 16.46 -10.92 0.55
C MET A 36 16.99 -12.19 1.23
N LEU A 37 16.10 -13.05 1.73
CA LEU A 37 16.46 -14.23 2.52
C LEU A 37 16.42 -15.55 1.73
N GLY A 38 16.06 -15.49 0.44
CA GLY A 38 15.99 -16.67 -0.43
C GLY A 38 14.96 -17.71 0.02
N ARG A 39 13.93 -17.32 0.78
CA ARG A 39 12.93 -18.24 1.33
C ARG A 39 11.52 -17.65 1.30
N ARG A 40 10.50 -18.50 1.19
CA ARG A 40 9.10 -18.05 1.20
C ARG A 40 8.53 -18.03 2.62
N PHE A 41 7.71 -17.02 2.91
CA PHE A 41 6.97 -16.93 4.18
C PHE A 41 5.50 -17.29 3.93
N SER A 42 4.92 -18.11 4.81
CA SER A 42 3.50 -18.48 4.78
C SER A 42 2.64 -17.34 5.35
N GLN A 43 1.46 -17.13 4.77
CA GLN A 43 0.46 -16.13 5.21
C GLN A 43 -0.80 -16.80 5.80
N ARG A 44 -0.70 -18.09 6.11
CA ARG A 44 -1.80 -18.90 6.64
C ARG A 44 -1.86 -18.79 8.16
#